data_AF-A0A4Y9PS12-F1
#
_entry.id   AF-A0A4Y9PS12-F1
#
_cell.length_a   1.000
_cell.length_b   1.000
_cell.length_c   1.000
_cell.angle_alpha   90.00
_cell.angle_beta   90.00
_cell.angle_gamma   90.00
#
_symmetry.space_group_name_H-M   'P 1'
#
loop_
_entity.id
_entity.type
_entity.pdbx_description
1 polymer ?
#
loop_
_entity_poly.entity_id
_entity_poly.type
_entity_poly.pdbx_seq_one_letter_code
_entity_poly.pdbx_strand_id
1 'polypeptide(L)'
;MSVLYPRLLGDTARDLHQGYQRAPIRDLGGQYALRHRSAVFAATGGRRVTTDELQGLRDAVVAAAERAGFPEEGRRQDRVTFDIEIAQLLHERCGLVAGEAAVRPIWAFLALVLLPDVSYWRFPRPPGDRVLGTDITRHVWGRLWWRAHLLARPQQFERYRLLDTFGEAAFDQVFARRRSIGGSRALVRTLAEIWPTVERGRVPEREVLIDVLKRLSRSGAVIEFEALDEDELRRQVQDAATQSATLLGDRLETTGPRHALA
;
A
#
# COMPACT_ATOMS: atom_id res chain seq x y z
N MET A 1 4.63 -9.46 -20.83
CA MET A 1 4.11 -8.26 -21.52
C MET A 1 3.16 -7.54 -20.57
N SER A 2 3.25 -6.22 -20.39
CA SER A 2 2.40 -5.50 -19.43
C SER A 2 0.94 -5.46 -19.91
N VAL A 3 -0.01 -5.46 -18.97
CA VAL A 3 -1.41 -5.13 -19.25
C VAL A 3 -1.59 -3.62 -19.11
N LEU A 4 -2.29 -2.99 -20.07
CA LEU A 4 -2.60 -1.57 -20.07
C LEU A 4 -4.02 -1.37 -19.54
N TYR A 5 -4.15 -0.57 -18.48
CA TYR A 5 -5.45 -0.21 -17.90
C TYR A 5 -5.94 1.15 -18.42
N PRO A 6 -7.27 1.39 -18.39
CA PRO A 6 -7.83 2.69 -18.73
C PRO A 6 -7.32 3.77 -17.76
N ARG A 7 -7.02 4.95 -18.30
CA ARG A 7 -6.51 6.14 -17.61
C ARG A 7 -7.61 7.18 -17.62
N LEU A 8 -8.23 7.42 -16.47
CA LEU A 8 -9.30 8.41 -16.33
C LEU A 8 -8.73 9.83 -16.27
N LEU A 9 -9.19 10.71 -17.16
CA LEU A 9 -8.75 12.11 -17.19
C LEU A 9 -9.12 12.88 -15.92
N GLY A 10 -8.26 13.82 -15.52
CA GLY A 10 -8.32 14.46 -14.21
C GLY A 10 -9.59 15.25 -13.91
N ASP A 11 -10.12 16.01 -14.87
CA ASP A 11 -11.37 16.76 -14.68
C ASP A 11 -12.56 15.82 -14.46
N THR A 12 -12.70 14.81 -15.33
CA THR A 12 -13.73 13.78 -15.17
C THR A 12 -13.62 13.03 -13.84
N ALA A 13 -12.41 12.68 -13.41
CA ALA A 13 -12.21 12.04 -12.12
C ALA A 13 -12.67 12.93 -10.96
N ARG A 14 -12.39 14.24 -11.01
CA ARG A 14 -12.87 15.21 -10.01
C ARG A 14 -14.39 15.31 -10.00
N ASP A 15 -15.01 15.39 -11.17
CA ASP A 15 -16.48 15.50 -11.30
C ASP A 15 -17.18 14.26 -10.73
N LEU A 16 -16.69 13.05 -11.06
CA LEU A 16 -17.20 11.81 -10.50
C LEU A 16 -17.06 11.77 -8.97
N HIS A 17 -15.88 12.16 -8.47
CA HIS A 17 -15.65 12.21 -7.02
C HIS A 17 -16.62 13.16 -6.31
N GLN A 18 -16.82 14.36 -6.83
CA GLN A 18 -17.78 15.33 -6.29
C GLN A 18 -19.23 14.82 -6.34
N GLY A 19 -19.60 14.13 -7.43
CA GLY A 19 -20.91 13.49 -7.56
C GLY A 19 -21.13 12.43 -6.48
N TYR A 20 -20.17 11.52 -6.30
CA TYR A 20 -20.26 10.46 -5.30
C TYR A 20 -20.22 10.96 -3.85
N GLN A 21 -19.58 12.10 -3.57
CA GLN A 21 -19.64 12.72 -2.24
C GLN A 21 -21.06 13.15 -1.85
N ARG A 22 -21.94 13.39 -2.83
CA ARG A 22 -23.34 13.81 -2.62
C ARG A 22 -24.32 12.65 -2.73
N ALA A 23 -23.90 11.51 -3.30
CA ALA A 23 -24.75 10.33 -3.45
C ALA A 23 -24.82 9.51 -2.15
N PRO A 24 -25.96 8.88 -1.84
CA PRO A 24 -26.04 7.87 -0.78
C PRO A 24 -25.11 6.69 -1.09
N ILE A 25 -24.37 6.22 -0.08
CA ILE A 25 -23.39 5.12 -0.23
C ILE A 25 -24.02 3.85 -0.82
N ARG A 26 -25.27 3.55 -0.43
CA ARG A 26 -26.04 2.41 -0.93
C ARG A 26 -26.30 2.45 -2.44
N ASP A 27 -26.31 3.64 -3.04
CA ASP A 27 -26.62 3.82 -4.47
C ASP A 27 -25.36 3.65 -5.34
N LEU A 28 -24.16 3.65 -4.74
CA LEU A 28 -22.89 3.55 -5.47
C LEU A 28 -22.66 2.17 -6.09
N GLY A 29 -23.30 1.12 -5.55
CA GLY A 29 -23.24 -0.23 -6.11
C GLY A 29 -23.73 -0.31 -7.55
N GLY A 30 -24.69 0.54 -7.93
CA GLY A 30 -25.21 0.64 -9.30
C GLY A 30 -24.42 1.59 -10.22
N GLN A 31 -23.40 2.29 -9.70
CA GLN A 31 -22.66 3.33 -10.43
C GLN A 31 -21.37 2.82 -11.08
N TYR A 32 -21.01 1.55 -10.88
CA TYR A 32 -19.82 0.99 -11.51
C TYR A 32 -19.99 0.89 -13.03
N ALA A 33 -18.87 0.95 -13.73
CA ALA A 33 -18.81 0.65 -15.14
C ALA A 33 -17.48 -0.03 -15.48
N LEU A 34 -17.46 -0.75 -16.59
CA LEU A 34 -16.23 -1.38 -17.13
C LEU A 34 -15.50 -0.48 -18.13
N ARG A 35 -16.09 0.68 -18.45
CA ARG A 35 -15.56 1.66 -19.39
C ARG A 35 -16.05 3.05 -19.03
N HIS A 36 -15.28 4.07 -19.39
CA HIS A 36 -15.69 5.46 -19.31
C HIS A 36 -15.25 6.19 -20.57
N ARG A 37 -16.11 7.06 -21.13
CA ARG A 37 -15.85 7.78 -22.39
C ARG A 37 -14.58 8.63 -22.36
N SER A 38 -14.28 9.20 -21.20
CA SER A 38 -13.08 10.02 -20.97
C SER A 38 -11.85 9.20 -20.54
N ALA A 39 -11.92 7.87 -20.54
CA ALA A 39 -10.77 7.03 -20.22
C ALA A 39 -9.99 6.66 -21.48
N VAL A 40 -8.67 6.78 -21.42
CA VAL A 40 -7.77 6.48 -22.54
C VAL A 40 -6.77 5.39 -22.17
N PHE A 41 -6.15 4.75 -23.14
CA PHE A 41 -5.06 3.80 -22.90
C PHE A 41 -3.71 4.44 -23.24
N ALA A 42 -2.61 3.85 -22.73
CA ALA A 42 -1.30 4.13 -23.30
C ALA A 42 -1.30 3.82 -24.80
N ALA A 43 -0.54 4.60 -25.59
CA ALA A 43 -0.44 4.39 -27.03
C ALA A 43 0.27 3.08 -27.40
N THR A 44 1.24 2.67 -26.59
CA THR A 44 2.07 1.46 -26.77
C THR A 44 2.45 0.85 -25.42
N GLY A 45 3.15 -0.30 -25.42
CA GLY A 45 3.75 -0.86 -24.21
C GLY A 45 3.05 -2.09 -23.61
N GLY A 46 1.97 -2.58 -24.21
CA GLY A 46 1.27 -3.75 -23.69
C GLY A 46 -0.04 -4.09 -24.39
N ARG A 47 -0.72 -5.11 -23.89
CA ARG A 47 -2.08 -5.49 -24.30
C ARG A 47 -3.09 -4.72 -23.43
N ARG A 48 -4.14 -4.18 -24.03
CA ARG A 48 -5.23 -3.55 -23.26
C ARG A 48 -5.97 -4.61 -22.43
N VAL A 49 -6.30 -4.25 -21.19
CA VAL A 49 -7.22 -5.05 -20.37
C VAL A 49 -8.56 -5.17 -21.09
N THR A 50 -9.13 -6.37 -21.07
CA THR A 50 -10.45 -6.66 -21.66
C THR A 50 -11.56 -6.31 -20.68
N THR A 51 -12.78 -6.18 -21.19
CA THR A 51 -13.97 -5.97 -20.36
C THR A 51 -14.21 -7.15 -19.41
N ASP A 52 -13.96 -8.38 -19.86
CA ASP A 52 -14.10 -9.58 -19.03
C ASP A 52 -13.07 -9.64 -17.90
N GLU A 53 -11.82 -9.24 -18.17
CA GLU A 53 -10.79 -9.12 -17.13
C GLU A 53 -11.14 -8.04 -16.09
N LEU A 54 -11.72 -6.92 -16.52
CA LEU A 54 -12.20 -5.88 -15.60
C LEU A 54 -13.37 -6.36 -14.76
N GLN A 55 -14.34 -7.05 -15.37
CA GLN A 55 -15.48 -7.62 -14.64
C GLN A 55 -15.00 -8.66 -13.63
N GLY A 56 -14.15 -9.61 -14.04
CA GLY A 56 -13.62 -10.64 -13.15
C GLY A 56 -12.74 -10.08 -12.02
N LEU A 57 -12.03 -8.95 -12.27
CA LEU A 57 -11.33 -8.22 -11.21
C LEU A 57 -12.35 -7.62 -10.22
N ARG A 58 -13.39 -6.95 -10.72
CA ARG A 58 -14.44 -6.35 -9.89
C ARG A 58 -15.13 -7.39 -9.02
N ASP A 59 -15.60 -8.48 -9.61
CA ASP A 59 -16.34 -9.52 -8.91
C ASP A 59 -15.52 -10.10 -7.75
N ALA A 60 -14.22 -10.32 -7.99
CA ALA A 60 -13.33 -10.83 -6.96
C ALA A 60 -13.10 -9.82 -5.81
N VAL A 61 -13.02 -8.51 -6.12
CA VAL A 61 -12.92 -7.45 -5.09
C VAL A 61 -14.21 -7.31 -4.30
N VAL A 62 -15.37 -7.35 -4.97
CA VAL A 62 -16.69 -7.27 -4.31
C VAL A 62 -16.89 -8.48 -3.39
N ALA A 63 -16.59 -9.69 -3.85
CA ALA A 63 -16.68 -10.89 -3.03
C ALA A 63 -15.75 -10.83 -1.79
N ALA A 64 -14.54 -10.27 -1.94
CA ALA A 64 -13.65 -10.03 -0.79
C ALA A 64 -14.24 -8.98 0.17
N ALA A 65 -14.87 -7.94 -0.35
CA ALA A 65 -15.50 -6.90 0.46
C ALA A 65 -16.69 -7.45 1.26
N GLU A 66 -17.53 -8.28 0.66
CA GLU A 66 -18.66 -8.96 1.31
C GLU A 66 -18.17 -9.86 2.44
N ARG A 67 -17.13 -10.68 2.21
CA ARG A 67 -16.50 -11.50 3.28
C ARG A 67 -15.96 -10.65 4.42
N ALA A 68 -15.53 -9.43 4.14
CA ALA A 68 -15.04 -8.49 5.13
C ALA A 68 -16.14 -7.68 5.85
N GLY A 69 -17.41 -7.91 5.48
CA GLY A 69 -18.58 -7.30 6.11
C GLY A 69 -18.97 -5.92 5.55
N PHE A 70 -18.51 -5.56 4.34
CA PHE A 70 -19.01 -4.37 3.65
C PHE A 70 -20.35 -4.65 2.94
N PRO A 71 -21.23 -3.65 2.77
CA PRO A 71 -21.09 -2.23 3.13
C PRO A 71 -21.29 -1.89 4.61
N GLU A 72 -21.69 -2.84 5.44
CA GLU A 72 -21.88 -2.66 6.88
C GLU A 72 -20.56 -2.49 7.63
N GLU A 73 -20.66 -2.29 8.95
CA GLU A 73 -19.49 -2.22 9.82
C GLU A 73 -19.01 -3.63 10.22
N GLY A 74 -18.10 -4.19 9.41
CA GLY A 74 -17.35 -5.40 9.74
C GLY A 74 -16.35 -5.21 10.89
N ARG A 75 -15.79 -6.31 11.41
CA ARG A 75 -14.79 -6.24 12.51
C ARG A 75 -13.48 -5.66 11.97
N ARG A 76 -12.72 -5.00 12.84
CA ARG A 76 -11.40 -4.44 12.48
C ARG A 76 -10.47 -5.50 11.87
N GLN A 77 -10.48 -6.72 12.41
CA GLN A 77 -9.66 -7.82 11.89
C GLN A 77 -10.03 -8.19 10.45
N ASP A 78 -11.32 -8.19 10.12
CA ASP A 78 -11.81 -8.53 8.78
C ASP A 78 -11.32 -7.50 7.74
N ARG A 79 -11.23 -6.22 8.14
CA ARG A 79 -10.66 -5.15 7.29
C ARG A 79 -9.15 -5.31 7.05
N VAL A 80 -8.40 -5.80 8.04
CA VAL A 80 -6.97 -6.08 7.87
C VAL A 80 -6.77 -7.24 6.89
N THR A 81 -7.53 -8.32 7.07
CA THR A 81 -7.53 -9.47 6.15
C THR A 81 -7.91 -9.04 4.73
N PHE A 82 -8.92 -8.19 4.58
CA PHE A 82 -9.30 -7.62 3.29
C PHE A 82 -8.15 -6.88 2.61
N ASP A 83 -7.44 -5.99 3.31
CA ASP A 83 -6.34 -5.22 2.70
C ASP A 83 -5.20 -6.13 2.22
N ILE A 84 -4.91 -7.23 2.93
CA ILE A 84 -3.91 -8.24 2.52
C ILE A 84 -4.40 -9.00 1.29
N GLU A 85 -5.63 -9.49 1.31
CA GLU A 85 -6.25 -10.23 0.20
C GLU A 85 -6.26 -9.38 -1.09
N ILE A 86 -6.68 -8.12 -0.98
CA ILE A 86 -6.72 -7.19 -2.12
C ILE A 86 -5.31 -6.85 -2.62
N ALA A 87 -4.32 -6.68 -1.73
CA ALA A 87 -2.95 -6.46 -2.15
C ALA A 87 -2.43 -7.61 -3.03
N GLN A 88 -2.66 -8.86 -2.60
CA GLN A 88 -2.32 -10.06 -3.38
C GLN A 88 -3.06 -10.09 -4.71
N LEU A 89 -4.39 -9.95 -4.67
CA LEU A 89 -5.29 -10.02 -5.82
C LEU A 89 -4.94 -8.99 -6.89
N LEU A 90 -4.73 -7.72 -6.50
CA LEU A 90 -4.36 -6.66 -7.44
C LEU A 90 -2.99 -6.91 -8.08
N HIS A 91 -2.00 -7.35 -7.29
CA HIS A 91 -0.66 -7.59 -7.82
C HIS A 91 -0.59 -8.82 -8.72
N GLU A 92 -1.38 -9.85 -8.42
CA GLU A 92 -1.41 -11.08 -9.21
C GLU A 92 -2.21 -10.92 -10.51
N ARG A 93 -3.40 -10.32 -10.44
CA ARG A 93 -4.35 -10.30 -11.57
C ARG A 93 -4.17 -9.12 -12.50
N CYS A 94 -3.72 -7.97 -12.02
CA CYS A 94 -3.69 -6.78 -12.88
C CYS A 94 -2.58 -6.82 -13.92
N GLY A 95 -1.56 -7.66 -13.79
CA GLY A 95 -0.47 -7.74 -14.78
C GLY A 95 0.26 -6.41 -15.03
N LEU A 96 0.18 -5.47 -14.08
CA LEU A 96 0.84 -4.18 -14.15
C LEU A 96 2.34 -4.35 -13.88
N VAL A 97 3.16 -3.63 -14.64
CA VAL A 97 4.55 -3.36 -14.25
C VAL A 97 4.61 -2.11 -13.38
N ALA A 98 5.70 -1.92 -12.65
CA ALA A 98 5.92 -0.75 -11.78
C ALA A 98 5.71 0.59 -12.51
N GLY A 99 6.12 0.68 -13.79
CA GLY A 99 5.91 1.85 -14.62
C GLY A 99 4.43 2.19 -14.86
N GLU A 100 3.60 1.20 -15.22
CA GLU A 100 2.16 1.40 -15.37
C GLU A 100 1.50 1.69 -14.02
N ALA A 101 1.88 0.97 -12.96
CA ALA A 101 1.37 1.21 -11.61
C ALA A 101 1.74 2.58 -11.02
N ALA A 102 2.69 3.32 -11.61
CA ALA A 102 2.98 4.69 -11.23
C ALA A 102 2.00 5.71 -11.87
N VAL A 103 1.20 5.30 -12.85
CA VAL A 103 0.27 6.17 -13.60
C VAL A 103 -1.00 6.41 -12.80
N ARG A 104 -1.09 7.58 -12.16
CA ARG A 104 -2.20 7.99 -11.26
C ARG A 104 -3.60 7.81 -11.88
N PRO A 105 -3.86 8.20 -13.14
CA PRO A 105 -5.15 8.00 -13.79
C PRO A 105 -5.69 6.56 -13.83
N ILE A 106 -4.83 5.54 -13.75
CA ILE A 106 -5.27 4.13 -13.67
C ILE A 106 -5.99 3.90 -12.34
N TRP A 107 -5.39 4.38 -11.26
CA TRP A 107 -5.94 4.24 -9.92
C TRP A 107 -7.25 5.01 -9.73
N ALA A 108 -7.34 6.21 -10.33
CA ALA A 108 -8.58 6.96 -10.39
C ALA A 108 -9.69 6.21 -11.14
N PHE A 109 -9.35 5.56 -12.27
CA PHE A 109 -10.30 4.69 -12.98
C PHE A 109 -10.77 3.53 -12.08
N LEU A 110 -9.85 2.85 -11.40
CA LEU A 110 -10.21 1.76 -10.49
C LEU A 110 -11.14 2.26 -9.37
N ALA A 111 -10.83 3.39 -8.73
CA ALA A 111 -11.58 3.88 -7.58
C ALA A 111 -12.93 4.53 -7.94
N LEU A 112 -13.03 5.18 -9.10
CA LEU A 112 -14.20 6.01 -9.45
C LEU A 112 -15.04 5.44 -10.59
N VAL A 113 -14.59 4.39 -11.27
CA VAL A 113 -15.35 3.78 -12.38
C VAL A 113 -15.56 2.30 -12.11
N LEU A 114 -14.48 1.56 -11.82
CA LEU A 114 -14.58 0.11 -11.65
C LEU A 114 -15.13 -0.31 -10.28
N LEU A 115 -14.72 0.39 -9.21
CA LEU A 115 -15.02 0.05 -7.81
C LEU A 115 -15.52 1.26 -6.99
N PRO A 116 -16.45 2.10 -7.51
CA PRO A 116 -16.91 3.30 -6.80
C PRO A 116 -17.58 2.97 -5.46
N ASP A 117 -18.31 1.86 -5.42
CA ASP A 117 -18.93 1.30 -4.23
C ASP A 117 -17.91 0.90 -3.17
N VAL A 118 -17.05 -0.07 -3.45
CA VAL A 118 -16.11 -0.60 -2.45
C VAL A 118 -15.14 0.48 -1.97
N SER A 119 -14.78 1.43 -2.84
CA SER A 119 -13.92 2.57 -2.47
C SER A 119 -14.57 3.44 -1.37
N TYR A 120 -15.88 3.68 -1.48
CA TYR A 120 -16.63 4.54 -0.56
C TYR A 120 -17.22 3.78 0.63
N TRP A 121 -17.40 2.45 0.52
CA TRP A 121 -17.69 1.57 1.67
C TRP A 121 -16.52 1.56 2.65
N ARG A 122 -15.29 1.41 2.13
CA ARG A 122 -14.08 1.40 2.95
C ARG A 122 -13.81 2.74 3.63
N PHE A 123 -14.02 3.83 2.89
CA PHE A 123 -13.76 5.18 3.37
C PHE A 123 -14.96 6.07 3.05
N PRO A 124 -15.97 6.13 3.96
CA PRO A 124 -17.10 7.02 3.79
C PRO A 124 -16.61 8.47 3.63
N ARG A 125 -16.97 9.11 2.52
CA ARG A 125 -16.52 10.47 2.14
C ARG A 125 -14.97 10.58 2.12
N PRO A 126 -14.29 9.84 1.24
CA PRO A 126 -12.84 9.87 1.21
C PRO A 126 -12.36 11.26 0.77
N PRO A 127 -11.23 11.78 1.31
CA PRO A 127 -10.56 12.91 0.70
C PRO A 127 -10.07 12.56 -0.71
N GLY A 128 -9.89 13.58 -1.55
CA GLY A 128 -9.58 13.37 -2.97
C GLY A 128 -8.28 12.60 -3.22
N ASP A 129 -7.28 12.72 -2.34
CA ASP A 129 -6.02 11.97 -2.44
C ASP A 129 -6.21 10.44 -2.40
N ARG A 130 -7.22 9.95 -1.69
CA ARG A 130 -7.53 8.53 -1.59
C ARG A 130 -8.12 7.92 -2.87
N VAL A 131 -8.71 8.72 -3.77
CA VAL A 131 -9.43 8.20 -4.95
C VAL A 131 -9.02 8.82 -6.28
N LEU A 132 -8.38 10.00 -6.28
CA LEU A 132 -7.88 10.65 -7.50
C LEU A 132 -6.44 10.22 -7.85
N GLY A 133 -5.74 9.58 -6.90
CA GLY A 133 -4.37 9.12 -7.07
C GLY A 133 -3.33 10.23 -7.01
N THR A 134 -3.67 11.41 -6.47
CA THR A 134 -2.71 12.53 -6.32
C THR A 134 -1.56 12.16 -5.38
N ASP A 135 -1.83 11.34 -4.37
CA ASP A 135 -0.85 10.67 -3.51
C ASP A 135 -1.08 9.15 -3.51
N ILE A 136 -0.22 8.42 -4.24
CA ILE A 136 -0.33 6.96 -4.34
C ILE A 136 -0.13 6.25 -3.00
N THR A 137 0.55 6.89 -2.05
CA THR A 137 0.80 6.30 -0.73
C THR A 137 -0.45 6.22 0.13
N ARG A 138 -1.47 7.03 -0.20
CA ARG A 138 -2.76 7.09 0.49
C ARG A 138 -3.90 6.50 -0.33
N HIS A 139 -3.68 6.26 -1.61
CA HIS A 139 -4.73 5.82 -2.52
C HIS A 139 -5.31 4.47 -2.12
N VAL A 140 -6.65 4.37 -2.10
CA VAL A 140 -7.45 3.24 -1.62
C VAL A 140 -7.01 1.88 -2.19
N TRP A 141 -6.70 1.83 -3.49
CA TRP A 141 -6.23 0.63 -4.20
C TRP A 141 -4.73 0.62 -4.47
N GLY A 142 -4.20 1.69 -5.08
CA GLY A 142 -2.79 1.79 -5.48
C GLY A 142 -1.79 1.48 -4.37
N ARG A 143 -2.02 1.93 -3.13
CA ARG A 143 -1.13 1.61 -2.01
C ARG A 143 -1.04 0.10 -1.74
N LEU A 144 -2.14 -0.64 -1.93
CA LEU A 144 -2.21 -2.09 -1.71
C LEU A 144 -1.44 -2.84 -2.78
N TRP A 145 -1.58 -2.42 -4.04
CA TRP A 145 -0.77 -2.96 -5.13
C TRP A 145 0.73 -2.72 -4.89
N TRP A 146 1.11 -1.49 -4.49
CA TRP A 146 2.51 -1.16 -4.19
C TRP A 146 3.04 -1.93 -2.99
N ARG A 147 2.21 -2.16 -1.97
CA ARG A 147 2.56 -3.02 -0.83
C ARG A 147 2.92 -4.44 -1.28
N ALA A 148 2.06 -5.07 -2.08
CA ALA A 148 2.37 -6.38 -2.64
C ALA A 148 3.58 -6.35 -3.58
N HIS A 149 3.73 -5.32 -4.40
CA HIS A 149 4.87 -5.20 -5.31
C HIS A 149 6.22 -5.12 -4.58
N LEU A 150 6.29 -4.32 -3.52
CA LEU A 150 7.49 -4.11 -2.74
C LEU A 150 7.85 -5.31 -1.85
N LEU A 151 6.84 -6.07 -1.40
CA LEU A 151 7.03 -7.20 -0.48
C LEU A 151 7.02 -8.57 -1.18
N ALA A 152 6.61 -8.65 -2.45
CA ALA A 152 6.55 -9.91 -3.16
C ALA A 152 7.94 -10.54 -3.31
N ARG A 153 8.04 -11.84 -3.03
CA ARG A 153 9.21 -12.67 -3.34
C ARG A 153 9.14 -13.22 -4.77
N PRO A 154 10.24 -13.77 -5.31
CA PRO A 154 10.19 -14.53 -6.55
C PRO A 154 9.18 -15.68 -6.49
N GLN A 155 8.65 -16.08 -7.65
CA GLN A 155 7.53 -17.03 -7.73
C GLN A 155 7.84 -18.44 -7.21
N GLN A 156 9.12 -18.82 -7.15
CA GLN A 156 9.58 -20.08 -6.57
C GLN A 156 9.46 -20.15 -5.03
N PHE A 157 9.11 -19.06 -4.36
CA PHE A 157 8.91 -18.98 -2.91
C PHE A 157 7.44 -18.69 -2.60
N GLU A 158 7.08 -18.71 -1.31
CA GLU A 158 5.81 -18.15 -0.82
C GLU A 158 5.75 -16.64 -1.14
N ARG A 159 5.21 -16.32 -2.32
CA ARG A 159 5.33 -15.01 -2.98
C ARG A 159 4.88 -13.85 -2.10
N TYR A 160 3.82 -14.04 -1.34
CA TYR A 160 3.17 -12.97 -0.57
C TYR A 160 3.35 -13.07 0.94
N ARG A 161 4.21 -13.97 1.44
CA ARG A 161 4.43 -14.21 2.88
C ARG A 161 4.77 -12.95 3.68
N LEU A 162 5.49 -12.01 3.08
CA LEU A 162 5.92 -10.78 3.75
C LEU A 162 4.81 -9.72 3.87
N LEU A 163 3.63 -9.95 3.29
CA LEU A 163 2.49 -9.04 3.48
C LEU A 163 2.04 -8.99 4.93
N ASP A 164 2.19 -10.07 5.68
CA ASP A 164 1.78 -10.16 7.09
C ASP A 164 2.78 -9.49 8.06
N THR A 165 3.99 -9.15 7.59
CA THR A 165 5.05 -8.59 8.46
C THR A 165 4.66 -7.25 9.09
N PHE A 166 4.07 -6.36 8.31
CA PHE A 166 3.72 -5.01 8.75
C PHE A 166 2.22 -4.81 8.73
N GLY A 167 1.64 -4.33 9.84
CA GLY A 167 0.29 -3.77 9.79
C GLY A 167 0.20 -2.59 8.82
N GLU A 168 -1.00 -2.24 8.36
CA GLU A 168 -1.25 -1.13 7.42
C GLU A 168 -0.54 0.16 7.83
N ALA A 169 -0.72 0.60 9.09
CA ALA A 169 -0.13 1.84 9.58
C ALA A 169 1.41 1.80 9.65
N ALA A 170 2.00 0.62 9.82
CA ALA A 170 3.45 0.44 9.82
C ALA A 170 3.99 0.48 8.39
N PHE A 171 3.35 -0.23 7.47
CA PHE A 171 3.71 -0.19 6.05
C PHE A 171 3.56 1.22 5.46
N ASP A 172 2.50 1.96 5.83
CA ASP A 172 2.30 3.35 5.40
C ASP A 172 3.48 4.25 5.81
N GLN A 173 4.13 4.00 6.96
CA GLN A 173 5.34 4.73 7.36
C GLN A 173 6.51 4.45 6.41
N VAL A 174 6.68 3.20 6.00
CA VAL A 174 7.72 2.79 5.05
C VAL A 174 7.43 3.44 3.69
N PHE A 175 6.20 3.28 3.20
CA PHE A 175 5.83 3.72 1.85
C PHE A 175 5.75 5.24 1.71
N ALA A 176 5.38 5.98 2.77
CA ALA A 176 5.43 7.45 2.78
C ALA A 176 6.84 8.00 2.49
N ARG A 177 7.90 7.23 2.77
CA ARG A 177 9.30 7.57 2.48
C ARG A 177 9.73 7.08 1.09
N ARG A 178 8.82 7.08 0.11
CA ARG A 178 9.04 6.52 -1.24
C ARG A 178 10.29 7.05 -1.96
N ARG A 179 10.69 8.30 -1.71
CA ARG A 179 11.85 8.92 -2.36
C ARG A 179 13.20 8.44 -1.81
N SER A 180 13.25 7.90 -0.60
CA SER A 180 14.49 7.47 0.05
C SER A 180 14.51 5.98 0.41
N ILE A 181 13.36 5.41 0.75
CA ILE A 181 13.25 4.01 1.23
C ILE A 181 12.15 3.28 0.45
N GLY A 182 10.91 3.76 0.53
CA GLY A 182 9.73 3.06 0.03
C GLY A 182 9.63 2.92 -1.50
N GLY A 183 10.66 3.34 -2.24
CA GLY A 183 10.81 3.12 -3.69
C GLY A 183 11.73 1.94 -4.03
N SER A 184 12.58 1.51 -3.10
CA SER A 184 13.50 0.39 -3.27
C SER A 184 12.83 -0.91 -2.86
N ARG A 185 12.65 -1.83 -3.82
CA ARG A 185 12.09 -3.15 -3.51
C ARG A 185 13.07 -3.99 -2.69
N ALA A 186 14.37 -3.89 -2.98
CA ALA A 186 15.41 -4.60 -2.25
C ALA A 186 15.40 -4.19 -0.77
N LEU A 187 15.47 -2.89 -0.48
CA LEU A 187 15.52 -2.37 0.88
C LEU A 187 14.22 -2.66 1.67
N VAL A 188 13.05 -2.44 1.07
CA VAL A 188 11.76 -2.70 1.74
C VAL A 188 11.58 -4.19 2.04
N ARG A 189 11.98 -5.07 1.11
CA ARG A 189 11.92 -6.53 1.33
C ARG A 189 12.90 -6.96 2.42
N THR A 190 14.16 -6.51 2.38
CA THR A 190 15.16 -6.85 3.40
C THR A 190 14.72 -6.36 4.78
N LEU A 191 14.14 -5.16 4.88
CA LEU A 191 13.52 -4.66 6.11
C LEU A 191 12.40 -5.58 6.60
N ALA A 192 11.51 -6.03 5.72
CA ALA A 192 10.42 -6.93 6.08
C ALA A 192 10.90 -8.35 6.49
N GLU A 193 12.01 -8.82 5.93
CA GLU A 193 12.60 -10.12 6.28
C GLU A 193 13.26 -10.09 7.66
N ILE A 194 13.91 -8.97 8.01
CA ILE A 194 14.58 -8.78 9.30
C ILE A 194 13.59 -8.40 10.41
N TRP A 195 12.52 -7.68 10.09
CA TRP A 195 11.62 -7.12 11.11
C TRP A 195 11.15 -8.10 12.19
N PRO A 196 10.78 -9.37 11.88
CA PRO A 196 10.35 -10.33 12.89
C PRO A 196 11.45 -10.73 13.89
N THR A 197 12.73 -10.51 13.58
CA THR A 197 13.88 -10.84 14.44
C THR A 197 14.32 -9.66 15.30
N VAL A 198 13.67 -8.49 15.20
CA VAL A 198 14.04 -7.29 15.94
C VAL A 198 13.53 -7.35 17.38
N GLU A 199 14.45 -7.52 18.33
CA GLU A 199 14.16 -7.51 19.76
C GLU A 199 13.91 -6.08 20.27
N ARG A 200 12.65 -5.69 20.36
CA ARG A 200 12.23 -4.33 20.78
C ARG A 200 11.99 -4.16 22.29
N GLY A 201 12.03 -5.24 23.06
CA GLY A 201 11.68 -5.20 24.49
C GLY A 201 10.29 -4.58 24.72
N ARG A 202 10.25 -3.54 25.58
CA ARG A 202 9.02 -2.79 25.91
C ARG A 202 8.75 -1.60 24.98
N VAL A 203 9.65 -1.30 24.04
CA VAL A 203 9.50 -0.16 23.14
C VAL A 203 8.34 -0.43 22.17
N PRO A 204 7.41 0.52 21.97
CA PRO A 204 6.36 0.37 20.97
C PRO A 204 6.92 0.12 19.57
N GLU A 205 6.40 -0.87 18.85
CA GLU A 205 6.85 -1.25 17.50
C GLU A 205 6.97 -0.05 16.55
N ARG A 206 5.96 0.82 16.60
CA ARG A 206 5.88 2.02 15.77
C ARG A 206 7.07 2.96 16.01
N GLU A 207 7.51 3.10 17.25
CA GLU A 207 8.62 4.00 17.59
C GLU A 207 9.94 3.45 17.07
N VAL A 208 10.18 2.15 17.26
CA VAL A 208 11.35 1.47 16.68
C VAL A 208 11.34 1.63 15.16
N LEU A 209 10.21 1.36 14.49
CA LEU A 209 10.13 1.45 13.03
C LEU A 209 10.42 2.87 12.54
N ILE A 210 9.86 3.89 13.20
CA ILE A 210 10.11 5.28 12.84
C ILE A 210 11.58 5.63 13.00
N ASP A 211 12.24 5.17 14.06
CA ASP A 211 13.68 5.43 14.28
C ASP A 211 14.55 4.69 13.25
N VAL A 212 14.25 3.43 12.94
CA VAL A 212 14.93 2.64 11.90
C VAL A 212 14.83 3.36 10.55
N LEU A 213 13.63 3.78 10.16
CA LEU A 213 13.41 4.50 8.90
C LEU A 213 14.14 5.85 8.86
N LYS A 214 14.30 6.54 10.00
CA LYS A 214 15.12 7.76 10.07
C LYS A 214 16.60 7.44 9.86
N ARG A 215 17.11 6.39 10.49
CA ARG A 215 18.51 5.94 10.34
C ARG A 215 18.81 5.53 8.91
N LEU A 216 17.97 4.69 8.32
CA LEU A 216 18.10 4.28 6.92
C LEU A 216 18.01 5.47 5.96
N SER A 217 17.12 6.43 6.21
CA SER A 217 17.04 7.66 5.38
C SER A 217 18.32 8.51 5.50
N ARG A 218 18.94 8.57 6.68
CA ARG A 218 20.19 9.28 6.89
C ARG A 218 21.36 8.58 6.20
N SER A 219 21.45 7.26 6.32
CA SER A 219 22.46 6.45 5.64
C SER A 219 22.31 6.51 4.13
N GLY A 220 21.08 6.45 3.61
CA GLY A 220 20.76 6.55 2.19
C GLY A 220 21.08 7.91 1.55
N ALA A 221 21.45 8.93 2.34
CA ALA A 221 21.97 10.18 1.80
C ALA A 221 23.41 10.06 1.28
N VAL A 222 24.15 9.03 1.72
CA VAL A 222 25.55 8.77 1.37
C VAL A 222 25.81 7.36 0.84
N ILE A 223 24.87 6.44 1.04
CA ILE A 223 24.92 5.05 0.57
C ILE A 223 23.84 4.83 -0.48
N GLU A 224 24.23 4.27 -1.63
CA GLU A 224 23.28 3.76 -2.64
C GLU A 224 22.92 2.31 -2.29
N PHE A 225 21.75 2.10 -1.66
CA PHE A 225 21.34 0.77 -1.20
C PHE A 225 21.15 -0.24 -2.33
N GLU A 226 20.80 0.20 -3.53
CA GLU A 226 20.64 -0.68 -4.70
C GLU A 226 21.98 -1.18 -5.26
N ALA A 227 23.10 -0.57 -4.87
CA ALA A 227 24.44 -0.98 -5.27
C ALA A 227 25.09 -1.98 -4.30
N LEU A 228 24.50 -2.17 -3.10
CA LEU A 228 24.98 -3.13 -2.11
C LEU A 228 24.63 -4.55 -2.52
N ASP A 229 25.49 -5.50 -2.15
CA ASP A 229 25.12 -6.91 -2.21
C ASP A 229 24.08 -7.26 -1.12
N GLU A 230 23.55 -8.48 -1.18
CA GLU A 230 22.47 -8.89 -0.28
C GLU A 230 22.91 -8.91 1.19
N ASP A 231 24.16 -9.30 1.47
CA ASP A 231 24.70 -9.42 2.83
C ASP A 231 25.05 -8.06 3.42
N GLU A 232 25.58 -7.15 2.60
CA GLU A 232 25.79 -5.75 2.93
C GLU A 232 24.47 -5.05 3.24
N LEU A 233 23.47 -5.17 2.36
CA LEU A 233 22.16 -4.57 2.58
C LEU A 233 21.50 -5.12 3.85
N ARG A 234 21.57 -6.44 4.06
CA ARG A 234 21.05 -7.09 5.28
C ARG A 234 21.74 -6.57 6.52
N ARG A 235 23.08 -6.42 6.52
CA ARG A 235 23.83 -5.82 7.63
C ARG A 235 23.42 -4.37 7.89
N GLN A 236 23.31 -3.53 6.86
CA GLN A 236 22.89 -2.14 7.04
C GLN A 236 21.51 -2.02 7.70
N VAL A 237 20.56 -2.86 7.30
CA VAL A 237 19.22 -2.86 7.87
C VAL A 237 19.20 -3.43 9.29
N GLN A 238 19.94 -4.51 9.53
CA GLN A 238 20.09 -5.12 10.86
C GLN A 238 20.72 -4.14 11.86
N ASP A 239 21.80 -3.48 11.47
CA ASP A 239 22.50 -2.48 12.30
C ASP A 239 21.57 -1.32 12.65
N ALA A 240 20.82 -0.81 11.67
CA ALA A 240 19.83 0.24 11.92
C ALA A 240 18.75 -0.23 12.91
N ALA A 241 18.25 -1.47 12.76
CA ALA A 241 17.22 -2.05 13.63
C ALA A 241 17.72 -2.26 15.06
N THR A 242 18.87 -2.90 15.23
CA THR A 242 19.49 -3.15 16.55
C THR A 242 19.80 -1.83 17.25
N GLN A 243 20.41 -0.86 16.57
CA GLN A 243 20.72 0.43 17.19
C GLN A 243 19.47 1.21 17.61
N SER A 244 18.38 1.15 16.83
CA SER A 244 17.11 1.77 17.19
C SER A 244 16.49 1.12 18.42
N ALA A 245 16.47 -0.22 18.48
CA ALA A 245 15.90 -0.95 19.60
C ALA A 245 16.69 -0.69 20.90
N THR A 246 18.02 -0.76 20.87
CA THR A 246 18.88 -0.49 22.04
C THR A 246 18.71 0.94 22.53
N LEU A 247 18.85 1.94 21.65
CA LEU A 247 18.81 3.35 22.07
C LEU A 247 17.45 3.77 22.63
N LEU A 248 16.35 3.23 22.09
CA LEU A 248 15.01 3.50 22.63
C LEU A 248 14.75 2.72 23.92
N GLY A 249 15.29 1.51 24.06
CA GLY A 249 15.28 0.73 25.29
C GLY A 249 15.93 1.50 26.45
N ASP A 250 17.17 1.95 26.26
CA ASP A 250 17.94 2.70 27.27
C ASP A 250 17.21 4.00 27.69
N ARG A 251 16.57 4.68 26.73
CA ARG A 251 15.76 5.88 27.01
C ARG A 251 14.54 5.57 27.88
N LEU A 252 13.86 4.45 27.65
CA LEU A 252 12.73 4.05 28.50
C LEU A 252 13.18 3.72 29.93
N GLU A 253 14.34 3.07 30.10
CA GLU A 253 14.88 2.74 31.42
C GLU A 253 15.29 3.99 32.21
N THR A 254 15.94 4.96 31.53
CA THR A 254 16.37 6.22 32.16
C THR A 254 15.20 7.15 32.53
N THR A 255 14.03 7.01 31.89
CA THR A 255 12.83 7.84 32.14
C THR A 255 11.83 7.17 33.11
N GLY A 256 12.15 5.99 33.66
CA GLY A 256 11.38 5.31 34.72
C GLY A 256 11.29 6.13 36.02
N PRO A 257 10.35 5.81 36.95
CA PRO A 257 9.84 6.74 37.95
C PRO A 257 10.90 7.19 38.97
N ARG A 258 11.56 8.31 38.67
CA ARG A 258 12.43 9.06 39.61
C ARG A 258 11.72 10.23 40.30
N HIS A 259 10.41 10.40 40.09
CA HIS A 259 9.62 11.48 40.71
C HIS A 259 8.41 10.95 41.50
N ALA A 260 8.63 9.98 42.38
CA ALA A 260 7.66 9.60 43.41
C ALA A 260 8.36 9.50 44.76
N LEU A 261 9.01 10.58 45.21
CA LEU A 261 9.44 10.81 46.59
C LEU A 261 9.77 12.30 46.72
N ALA A 262 8.77 13.08 47.09
CA ALA A 262 8.90 14.38 47.76
C ALA A 262 7.68 14.54 48.68
#